data_AF-F8F4C8-F1
#
_entry.id   AF-F8F4C8-F1
#
_cell.length_a   1.000
_cell.length_b   1.000
_cell.length_c   1.000
_cell.angle_alpha   90.00
_cell.angle_beta   90.00
_cell.angle_gamma   90.00
#
_symmetry.space_group_name_H-M   'P 1'
#
loop_
_entity.id
_entity.type
_entity.pdbx_description
1 polymer ?
#
loop_
_entity_poly.entity_id
_entity_poly.type
_entity_poly.pdbx_seq_one_letter_code
_entity_poly.pdbx_strand_id
1 'polypeptide(L)'
;MKRSVLLTGLLIIIILLDSCGSMPVPGVSVNIPGPNLSGAAATASSSEVMDFKKDEVLCLSPQDQSNNGRFYLARVITPASKETKNQAEVLFIEDGVKGWTSKVILTRKVEKADLTIGTLVFYPDGWQMHEKMSQDQYRFATWRLGRITNNDELFKNLIEIAGASYYYSVIRIPLEKIE
;
A
#
# COMPACT_ATOMS: atom_id res chain seq x y z
N MET A 1 7.05 -55.93 14.56
CA MET A 1 7.45 -56.74 13.40
C MET A 1 6.26 -56.92 12.45
N LYS A 2 6.51 -56.73 11.15
CA LYS A 2 5.69 -57.08 9.98
C LYS A 2 4.33 -56.37 9.83
N ARG A 3 4.31 -55.33 8.99
CA ARG A 3 3.19 -55.06 8.09
C ARG A 3 3.71 -55.08 6.66
N SER A 4 3.04 -55.89 5.86
CA SER A 4 3.41 -56.34 4.53
C SER A 4 2.86 -55.42 3.45
N VAL A 5 3.70 -55.20 2.42
CA VAL A 5 3.41 -55.26 0.98
C VAL A 5 2.52 -54.20 0.33
N LEU A 6 3.21 -53.41 -0.50
CA LEU A 6 2.85 -52.74 -1.76
C LEU A 6 1.61 -53.26 -2.50
N LEU A 7 0.77 -52.34 -3.00
CA LEU A 7 0.16 -52.49 -4.32
C LEU A 7 -0.07 -51.15 -5.02
N THR A 8 0.27 -51.17 -6.30
CA THR A 8 0.31 -50.16 -7.35
C THR A 8 -1.05 -49.56 -7.67
N GLY A 9 -1.08 -48.28 -8.06
CA GLY A 9 -2.28 -47.61 -8.57
C GLY A 9 -1.99 -46.22 -9.12
N LEU A 10 -1.42 -46.17 -10.33
CA LEU A 10 -1.34 -44.98 -11.17
C LEU A 10 -2.76 -44.58 -11.60
N LEU A 11 -3.23 -43.36 -11.26
CA LEU A 11 -4.40 -42.77 -11.90
C LEU A 11 -4.14 -41.30 -12.23
N ILE A 12 -3.95 -41.06 -13.52
CA ILE A 12 -3.92 -39.76 -14.19
C ILE A 12 -5.36 -39.24 -14.24
N ILE A 13 -5.61 -38.02 -13.75
CA ILE A 13 -6.84 -37.28 -14.04
C ILE A 13 -6.45 -35.93 -14.63
N ILE A 14 -6.78 -35.76 -15.91
CA ILE A 14 -6.60 -34.55 -16.71
C ILE A 14 -7.91 -33.75 -16.65
N ILE A 15 -7.79 -32.52 -16.12
CA ILE A 15 -8.36 -31.22 -16.52
C ILE A 15 -9.75 -31.21 -17.18
N LEU A 16 -10.68 -30.46 -16.56
CA LEU A 16 -11.64 -29.63 -17.30
C LEU A 16 -11.67 -28.21 -16.69
N LEU A 17 -11.31 -27.23 -17.53
CA LEU A 17 -11.44 -25.80 -17.30
C LEU A 17 -12.88 -25.40 -17.62
N ASP A 18 -13.65 -24.96 -16.64
CA ASP A 18 -14.95 -24.33 -16.88
C ASP A 18 -14.74 -22.87 -17.30
N SER A 19 -14.67 -22.64 -18.61
CA SER A 19 -14.89 -21.32 -19.18
C SER A 19 -16.39 -21.04 -19.26
N CYS A 20 -16.90 -20.15 -18.40
CA CYS A 20 -18.26 -19.64 -18.51
C CYS A 20 -18.31 -18.61 -19.66
N GLY A 21 -18.47 -19.09 -20.90
CA GLY A 21 -18.81 -18.26 -22.05
C GLY A 21 -20.32 -18.11 -22.15
N SER A 22 -20.85 -16.91 -21.91
CA SER A 22 -22.26 -16.59 -22.18
C SER A 22 -22.49 -16.58 -23.69
N MET A 23 -23.33 -17.50 -24.18
CA MET A 23 -23.75 -17.52 -25.59
C MET A 23 -24.81 -16.43 -25.85
N PRO A 24 -24.74 -15.70 -26.98
CA PRO A 24 -25.79 -14.78 -27.39
C PRO A 24 -27.00 -15.53 -27.97
N VAL A 25 -28.20 -15.17 -27.53
CA VAL A 25 -29.47 -15.71 -28.03
C VAL A 25 -29.85 -14.99 -29.33
N PRO A 26 -30.12 -15.70 -30.44
CA PRO A 26 -30.57 -15.08 -31.69
C PRO A 26 -32.07 -14.76 -31.61
N GLY A 27 -32.49 -13.54 -32.00
CA GLY A 27 -33.84 -13.33 -32.53
C GLY A 27 -34.73 -12.25 -31.93
N VAL A 28 -34.23 -11.21 -31.25
CA VAL A 28 -35.04 -10.01 -30.94
C VAL A 28 -34.28 -8.74 -31.33
N SER A 29 -34.46 -8.31 -32.57
CA SER A 29 -34.03 -6.99 -33.05
C SER A 29 -35.14 -5.97 -32.79
N VAL A 30 -35.04 -5.22 -31.69
CA VAL A 30 -35.83 -4.00 -31.50
C VAL A 30 -35.07 -2.85 -32.15
N ASN A 31 -35.59 -2.37 -33.27
CA ASN A 31 -35.02 -1.25 -34.02
C ASN A 31 -35.52 0.07 -33.41
N ILE A 32 -34.70 0.70 -32.55
CA ILE A 32 -34.97 2.04 -32.01
C ILE A 32 -34.10 3.04 -32.79
N PRO A 33 -34.67 4.04 -33.48
CA PRO A 33 -33.90 5.06 -34.18
C PRO A 33 -33.45 6.16 -33.20
N GLY A 34 -32.16 6.22 -32.87
CA GLY A 34 -31.55 7.28 -32.04
C GLY A 34 -30.08 6.99 -31.69
N PRO A 35 -29.20 8.01 -31.58
CA PRO A 35 -27.91 8.04 -32.25
C PRO A 35 -26.81 7.21 -31.57
N ASN A 36 -25.94 6.61 -32.40
CA ASN A 36 -24.61 6.07 -32.15
C ASN A 36 -24.12 6.14 -30.69
N LEU A 37 -24.32 5.05 -29.95
CA LEU A 37 -23.53 4.75 -28.75
C LEU A 37 -22.52 3.67 -29.14
N SER A 38 -21.39 4.13 -29.68
CA SER A 38 -20.17 3.33 -29.70
C SER A 38 -19.85 2.95 -28.26
N GLY A 39 -20.05 1.67 -27.94
CA GLY A 39 -19.62 1.04 -26.71
C GLY A 39 -18.08 1.01 -26.63
N ALA A 40 -17.48 2.18 -26.41
CA ALA A 40 -16.29 2.26 -25.62
C ALA A 40 -16.76 2.13 -24.18
N ALA A 41 -16.48 0.99 -23.56
CA ALA A 41 -16.45 0.92 -22.11
C ALA A 41 -15.54 2.07 -21.67
N ALA A 42 -16.15 3.11 -21.09
CA ALA A 42 -15.41 4.12 -20.39
C ALA A 42 -14.65 3.36 -19.31
N THR A 43 -13.35 3.16 -19.55
CA THR A 43 -12.44 2.85 -18.47
C THR A 43 -12.50 4.10 -17.61
N ALA A 44 -13.38 4.08 -16.61
CA ALA A 44 -13.34 5.02 -15.53
C ALA A 44 -12.01 4.79 -14.84
N SER A 45 -10.96 5.39 -15.40
CA SER A 45 -9.73 5.70 -14.69
C SER A 45 -10.11 6.82 -13.73
N SER A 46 -10.94 6.48 -12.74
CA SER A 46 -10.91 7.18 -11.48
C SER A 46 -9.49 6.95 -10.99
N SER A 47 -8.60 7.91 -11.27
CA SER A 47 -7.35 8.02 -10.56
C SER A 47 -7.72 8.32 -9.12
N GLU A 48 -8.18 7.30 -8.40
CA GLU A 48 -8.34 7.39 -6.95
C GLU A 48 -7.01 7.91 -6.43
N VAL A 49 -7.06 9.09 -5.83
CA VAL A 49 -5.88 9.72 -5.28
C VAL A 49 -5.39 8.78 -4.19
N MET A 50 -4.26 8.15 -4.46
CA MET A 50 -3.64 7.22 -3.53
C MET A 50 -3.30 7.95 -2.23
N ASP A 51 -3.89 7.50 -1.13
CA ASP A 51 -3.73 8.09 0.20
C ASP A 51 -4.11 7.09 1.31
N PHE A 52 -3.78 7.44 2.54
CA PHE A 52 -4.27 6.72 3.72
C PHE A 52 -5.75 7.00 3.93
N LYS A 53 -6.50 6.00 4.43
CA LYS A 53 -7.90 6.23 4.78
C LYS A 53 -7.97 7.04 6.07
N LYS A 54 -9.16 7.57 6.34
CA LYS A 54 -9.44 8.31 7.58
C LYS A 54 -8.98 7.50 8.81
N ASP A 55 -8.30 8.20 9.71
CA ASP A 55 -7.77 7.72 11.00
C ASP A 55 -6.68 6.62 10.90
N GLU A 56 -6.10 6.41 9.72
CA GLU A 56 -4.92 5.55 9.53
C GLU A 56 -3.61 6.33 9.79
N VAL A 57 -2.68 5.69 10.47
CA VAL A 57 -1.43 6.28 10.98
C VAL A 57 -0.24 5.36 10.72
N LEU A 58 0.97 5.92 10.67
CA LEU A 58 2.19 5.10 10.61
C LEU A 58 2.66 4.77 12.03
N CYS A 59 2.90 3.49 12.29
CA CYS A 59 3.33 2.99 13.58
C CYS A 59 4.62 2.22 13.45
N LEU A 60 5.52 2.39 14.42
CA LEU A 60 6.73 1.58 14.51
C LEU A 60 6.34 0.12 14.79
N SER A 61 6.99 -0.83 14.10
CA SER A 61 6.77 -2.25 14.34
C SER A 61 7.00 -2.61 15.81
N PRO A 62 6.12 -3.42 16.44
CA PRO A 62 6.32 -3.87 17.81
C PRO A 62 7.63 -4.64 18.00
N GLN A 63 8.12 -5.28 16.94
CA GLN A 63 9.34 -6.07 16.93
C GLN A 63 10.61 -5.23 16.71
N ASP A 64 10.48 -3.94 16.40
CA ASP A 64 11.58 -3.05 16.07
C ASP A 64 11.53 -1.81 16.97
N GLN A 65 12.49 -1.70 17.90
CA GLN A 65 12.62 -0.53 18.78
C GLN A 65 13.71 0.44 18.32
N SER A 66 14.23 0.27 17.10
CA SER A 66 15.29 1.13 16.58
C SER A 66 14.73 2.45 16.03
N ASN A 67 15.50 3.53 16.15
CA ASN A 67 15.13 4.83 15.57
C ASN A 67 15.09 4.82 14.02
N ASN A 68 15.71 3.82 13.40
CA ASN A 68 15.68 3.57 11.95
C ASN A 68 14.69 2.47 11.56
N GLY A 69 13.77 2.16 12.46
CA GLY A 69 12.90 1.01 12.35
C GLY A 69 11.87 1.12 11.24
N ARG A 70 11.20 0.01 10.99
CA ARG A 70 10.16 -0.09 9.97
C ARG A 70 8.82 0.38 10.51
N PHE A 71 8.13 1.18 9.69
CA PHE A 71 6.82 1.70 9.98
C PHE A 71 5.77 1.03 9.11
N TYR A 72 4.61 0.78 9.71
CA TYR A 72 3.50 0.09 9.08
C TYR A 72 2.23 0.90 9.31
N LEU A 73 1.30 0.81 8.37
CA LEU A 73 0.02 1.47 8.49
C LEU A 73 -0.85 0.74 9.52
N ALA A 74 -1.45 1.49 10.44
CA ALA A 74 -2.29 0.96 11.50
C ALA A 74 -3.44 1.91 11.85
N ARG A 75 -4.35 1.45 12.71
CA ARG A 75 -5.32 2.28 13.43
C ARG A 75 -5.06 2.18 14.93
N VAL A 76 -5.19 3.30 15.63
CA VAL A 76 -5.10 3.33 17.09
C VAL A 76 -6.38 2.75 17.67
N ILE A 77 -6.24 1.74 18.53
CA ILE A 77 -7.34 1.14 19.30
C ILE A 77 -7.37 1.73 20.70
N THR A 78 -6.21 1.76 21.36
CA THR A 78 -6.03 2.36 22.69
C THR A 78 -4.90 3.39 22.58
N PRO A 79 -5.18 4.70 22.79
CA PRO A 79 -4.15 5.73 22.77
C PRO A 79 -3.07 5.50 23.83
N ALA A 80 -1.87 6.01 23.59
CA ALA A 80 -0.79 5.97 24.57
C ALA A 80 -1.11 6.83 25.79
N SER A 81 -0.89 6.28 26.98
CA SER A 81 -1.07 6.97 28.25
C SER A 81 -0.12 6.41 29.31
N LYS A 82 -0.10 7.01 30.50
CA LYS A 82 0.70 6.50 31.62
C LYS A 82 0.28 5.09 32.03
N GLU A 83 -1.02 4.80 31.98
CA GLU A 83 -1.63 3.51 32.30
C GLU A 83 -1.16 2.42 31.32
N THR A 84 -0.93 2.78 30.06
CA THR A 84 -0.40 1.88 29.03
C THR A 84 1.12 1.92 28.90
N LYS A 85 1.83 2.46 29.91
CA LYS A 85 3.29 2.64 29.91
C LYS A 85 3.79 3.42 28.70
N ASN A 86 3.03 4.42 28.28
CA ASN A 86 3.26 5.29 27.12
C ASN A 86 3.32 4.52 25.79
N GLN A 87 2.58 3.41 25.66
CA GLN A 87 2.43 2.67 24.40
C GLN A 87 0.99 2.73 23.91
N ALA A 88 0.80 2.82 22.61
CA ALA A 88 -0.52 2.69 21.99
C ALA A 88 -0.77 1.23 21.58
N GLU A 89 -1.98 0.73 21.80
CA GLU A 89 -2.44 -0.49 21.16
C GLU A 89 -2.97 -0.12 19.77
N VAL A 90 -2.49 -0.81 18.75
CA VAL A 90 -2.83 -0.54 17.36
C VAL A 90 -3.26 -1.81 16.64
N LEU A 91 -4.08 -1.65 15.60
CA LEU A 91 -4.48 -2.70 14.66
C LEU A 91 -3.77 -2.44 13.32
N PHE A 92 -2.88 -3.33 12.91
CA PHE A 92 -2.17 -3.22 11.64
C PHE A 92 -3.12 -3.48 10.47
N ILE A 93 -3.01 -2.64 9.44
CA ILE A 93 -3.93 -2.63 8.30
C ILE A 93 -3.62 -3.76 7.30
N GLU A 94 -2.37 -4.21 7.24
CA GLU A 94 -1.91 -5.26 6.33
C GLU A 94 -2.50 -6.64 6.68
N ASP A 95 -2.45 -7.03 7.96
CA ASP A 95 -2.78 -8.39 8.42
C ASP A 95 -3.89 -8.45 9.47
N GLY A 96 -4.37 -7.31 9.97
CA GLY A 96 -5.38 -7.23 11.02
C GLY A 96 -4.88 -7.67 12.40
N VAL A 97 -3.58 -7.79 12.61
CA VAL A 97 -2.99 -8.16 13.90
C VAL A 97 -2.92 -6.95 14.80
N LYS A 98 -3.14 -7.16 16.10
CA LYS A 98 -2.96 -6.13 17.13
C LYS A 98 -1.55 -6.14 17.68
N GLY A 99 -1.03 -4.97 18.04
CA GLY A 99 0.27 -4.84 18.71
C GLY A 99 0.37 -3.58 19.55
N TRP A 100 1.33 -3.58 20.46
CA TRP A 100 1.70 -2.39 21.23
C TRP A 100 2.87 -1.70 20.56
N THR A 101 2.78 -0.39 20.38
CA THR A 101 3.85 0.42 19.79
C THR A 101 4.16 1.64 20.65
N SER A 102 5.45 2.01 20.66
CA SER A 102 5.95 3.21 21.34
C SER A 102 5.85 4.46 20.48
N LYS A 103 5.61 4.33 19.17
CA LYS A 103 5.53 5.46 18.23
C LYS A 103 4.35 5.31 17.29
N VAL A 104 3.45 6.30 17.35
CA VAL A 104 2.34 6.51 16.40
C VAL A 104 2.55 7.87 15.76
N ILE A 105 2.61 7.92 14.44
CA ILE A 105 2.97 9.12 13.70
C ILE A 105 1.87 9.45 12.68
N LEU A 106 1.26 10.62 12.89
CA LEU A 106 0.35 11.22 11.92
C LEU A 106 1.16 11.79 10.75
N THR A 107 0.66 11.58 9.54
CA THR A 107 1.35 12.01 8.32
C THR A 107 0.37 12.53 7.27
N ARG A 108 0.86 13.42 6.40
CA ARG A 108 0.17 13.86 5.18
C ARG A 108 1.04 13.61 3.96
N LYS A 109 0.45 13.66 2.76
CA LYS A 109 1.24 13.69 1.52
C LYS A 109 2.10 14.95 1.50
N VAL A 110 3.29 14.81 0.91
CA VAL A 110 4.20 15.93 0.73
C VAL A 110 3.63 16.92 -0.30
N GLU A 111 3.85 18.20 -0.07
CA GLU A 111 3.58 19.29 -0.99
C GLU A 111 4.90 19.86 -1.50
N LYS A 112 4.86 20.61 -2.62
CA LYS A 112 6.10 21.17 -3.20
C LYS A 112 6.88 22.07 -2.22
N ALA A 113 6.20 22.75 -1.31
CA ALA A 113 6.81 23.59 -0.29
C ALA A 113 7.64 22.80 0.75
N ASP A 114 7.38 21.50 0.92
CA ASP A 114 8.08 20.65 1.87
C ASP A 114 9.41 20.10 1.30
N LEU A 115 9.62 20.18 -0.03
CA LEU A 115 10.68 19.50 -0.78
C LEU A 115 12.05 20.22 -0.66
N THR A 116 12.42 20.52 0.57
CA THR A 116 13.68 21.16 0.94
C THR A 116 14.68 20.13 1.46
N ILE A 117 15.96 20.32 1.14
CA ILE A 117 17.05 19.47 1.66
C ILE A 117 17.02 19.47 3.19
N GLY A 118 17.17 18.29 3.79
CA GLY A 118 17.14 18.07 5.24
C GLY A 118 15.76 17.77 5.81
N THR A 119 14.66 17.99 5.06
CA THR A 119 13.30 17.64 5.52
C THR A 119 13.21 16.16 5.83
N LEU A 120 12.70 15.83 7.02
CA LEU A 120 12.43 14.45 7.42
C LEU A 120 11.12 13.99 6.78
N VAL A 121 11.16 12.85 6.08
CA VAL A 121 10.03 12.30 5.34
C VAL A 121 9.94 10.79 5.55
N PHE A 122 8.73 10.27 5.36
CA PHE A 122 8.47 8.86 5.18
C PHE A 122 8.49 8.49 3.71
N TYR A 123 9.25 7.46 3.37
CA TYR A 123 9.32 6.91 2.03
C TYR A 123 9.02 5.40 2.06
N PRO A 124 8.36 4.86 1.03
CA PRO A 124 8.10 3.43 0.94
C PRO A 124 9.37 2.69 0.52
N ASP A 125 9.82 1.73 1.33
CA ASP A 125 11.05 0.98 1.11
C ASP A 125 10.91 0.07 -0.13
N GLY A 126 11.93 0.05 -0.99
CA GLY A 126 11.91 -0.71 -2.25
C GLY A 126 11.14 -0.08 -3.42
N TRP A 127 10.70 1.19 -3.29
CA TRP A 127 9.93 1.91 -4.32
C TRP A 127 10.72 3.02 -5.04
N GLN A 128 12.05 2.91 -5.06
CA GLN A 128 12.93 3.82 -5.79
C GLN A 128 12.55 3.85 -7.27
N MET A 129 12.50 5.04 -7.89
CA MET A 129 12.20 5.20 -9.33
C MET A 129 10.84 4.66 -9.80
N HIS A 130 9.91 4.34 -8.90
CA HIS A 130 8.55 3.94 -9.24
C HIS A 130 7.59 5.14 -9.12
N GLU A 131 7.13 5.66 -10.26
CA GLU A 131 6.23 6.83 -10.30
C GLU A 131 4.84 6.54 -9.75
N LYS A 132 4.38 5.29 -9.90
CA LYS A 132 3.01 4.88 -9.62
C LYS A 132 2.99 3.71 -8.65
N MET A 133 2.07 3.82 -7.70
CA MET A 133 1.68 2.79 -6.75
C MET A 133 0.17 2.66 -6.79
N SER A 134 -0.36 1.43 -6.68
CA SER A 134 -1.78 1.23 -6.41
C SER A 134 -2.11 1.66 -4.97
N GLN A 135 -3.39 1.90 -4.71
CA GLN A 135 -3.88 2.25 -3.37
C GLN A 135 -3.49 1.20 -2.31
N ASP A 136 -3.56 -0.08 -2.65
CA ASP A 136 -3.19 -1.16 -1.74
C ASP A 136 -1.67 -1.26 -1.56
N GLN A 137 -0.89 -1.11 -2.63
CA GLN A 137 0.58 -1.07 -2.52
C GLN A 137 1.04 0.06 -1.61
N TYR A 138 0.38 1.21 -1.67
CA TYR A 138 0.69 2.35 -0.81
C TYR A 138 0.35 2.13 0.65
N ARG A 139 -0.80 1.52 0.91
CA ARG A 139 -1.27 1.26 2.28
C ARG A 139 -0.53 0.11 2.95
N PHE A 140 -0.06 -0.87 2.17
CA PHE A 140 0.66 -2.05 2.66
C PHE A 140 2.18 -1.95 2.49
N ALA A 141 2.70 -0.82 2.02
CA ALA A 141 4.14 -0.63 1.95
C ALA A 141 4.77 -0.67 3.35
N THR A 142 6.01 -1.17 3.41
CA THR A 142 6.89 -0.90 4.55
C THR A 142 7.45 0.50 4.40
N TRP A 143 7.27 1.33 5.42
CA TRP A 143 7.71 2.72 5.42
C TRP A 143 8.99 2.91 6.22
N ARG A 144 9.86 3.79 5.75
CA ARG A 144 11.08 4.20 6.45
C ARG A 144 11.18 5.70 6.57
N LEU A 145 11.89 6.15 7.60
CA LEU A 145 12.23 7.56 7.79
C LEU A 145 13.56 7.87 7.12
N GLY A 146 13.61 9.00 6.42
CA GLY A 146 14.82 9.51 5.79
C GLY A 146 14.76 11.02 5.65
N ARG A 147 15.89 11.63 5.30
CA ARG A 147 15.95 13.05 4.96
C ARG A 147 16.12 13.22 3.45
N ILE A 148 15.51 14.27 2.91
CA ILE A 148 15.78 14.70 1.54
C ILE A 148 17.25 15.14 1.47
N THR A 149 18.04 14.55 0.58
CA THR A 149 19.47 14.85 0.40
C THR A 149 19.75 15.65 -0.86
N ASN A 150 18.89 15.54 -1.88
CA ASN A 150 19.00 16.28 -3.13
C ASN A 150 17.61 16.54 -3.72
N ASN A 151 17.42 17.68 -4.37
CA ASN A 151 16.19 18.08 -5.05
C ASN A 151 16.43 18.71 -6.45
N ASP A 152 17.61 18.50 -7.04
CA ASP A 152 18.01 18.98 -8.37
C ASP A 152 17.12 18.39 -9.47
N GLU A 153 16.60 17.17 -9.28
CA GLU A 153 15.71 16.48 -10.21
C GLU A 153 14.20 16.75 -9.96
N LEU A 154 13.86 17.80 -9.20
CA LEU A 154 12.45 18.16 -8.97
C LEU A 154 11.67 18.46 -10.26
N PHE A 155 12.35 18.91 -11.31
CA PHE A 155 11.74 19.10 -12.64
C PHE A 155 11.24 17.78 -13.27
N LYS A 156 11.73 16.63 -12.78
CA LYS A 156 11.25 15.28 -13.10
C LYS A 156 10.31 14.70 -12.03
N ASN A 157 9.89 15.51 -11.06
CA ASN A 157 9.15 15.11 -9.87
C ASN A 157 9.91 14.15 -8.93
N LEU A 158 11.25 14.16 -9.00
CA LEU A 158 12.10 13.31 -8.18
C LEU A 158 12.78 14.09 -7.06
N ILE A 159 12.98 13.42 -5.93
CA ILE A 159 13.82 13.84 -4.82
C ILE A 159 14.72 12.68 -4.41
N GLU A 160 15.91 12.97 -3.87
CA GLU A 160 16.79 11.94 -3.33
C GLU A 160 16.57 11.79 -1.83
N ILE A 161 16.42 10.55 -1.37
CA ILE A 161 16.32 10.17 0.05
C ILE A 161 17.20 8.95 0.25
N ALA A 162 18.08 9.00 1.27
CA ALA A 162 19.01 7.90 1.59
C ALA A 162 19.85 7.43 0.38
N GLY A 163 20.26 8.36 -0.50
CA GLY A 163 21.08 8.07 -1.67
C GLY A 163 20.33 7.43 -2.85
N ALA A 164 19.00 7.43 -2.83
CA ALA A 164 18.19 6.94 -3.94
C ALA A 164 17.08 7.91 -4.33
N SER A 165 16.74 7.93 -5.63
CA SER A 165 15.71 8.81 -6.18
C SER A 165 14.31 8.22 -6.02
N TYR A 166 13.38 9.04 -5.53
CA TYR A 166 11.98 8.72 -5.36
C TYR A 166 11.11 9.79 -5.99
N TYR A 167 9.97 9.39 -6.56
CA TYR A 167 8.94 10.34 -6.96
C TYR A 167 8.31 10.94 -5.71
N TYR A 168 8.27 12.27 -5.60
CA TYR A 168 7.73 12.89 -4.38
C TYR A 168 6.24 12.59 -4.17
N SER A 169 5.52 12.18 -5.23
CA SER A 169 4.09 11.80 -5.19
C SER A 169 3.77 10.63 -4.24
N VAL A 170 4.75 9.78 -3.93
CA VAL A 170 4.61 8.64 -2.99
C VAL A 170 5.11 8.96 -1.59
N ILE A 171 5.65 10.16 -1.35
CA ILE A 171 6.31 10.53 -0.11
C ILE A 171 5.32 11.18 0.87
N ARG A 172 5.54 10.95 2.16
CA ARG A 172 4.75 11.56 3.24
C ARG A 172 5.61 12.34 4.19
N ILE A 173 5.04 13.36 4.80
CA ILE A 173 5.69 14.16 5.84
C ILE A 173 5.01 13.92 7.19
N PRO A 174 5.78 13.75 8.27
CA PRO A 174 5.25 13.76 9.63
C PRO A 174 4.53 15.09 9.92
N LEU A 175 3.37 15.03 10.57
CA LEU A 175 2.67 16.23 11.05
C LEU A 175 3.25 16.75 12.37
N GLU A 176 4.04 15.92 13.03
CA GLU A 176 4.68 16.21 14.31
C GLU A 176 6.19 16.04 14.17
N LYS A 177 6.95 16.77 14.99
CA LYS A 177 8.40 16.64 15.02
C LYS A 177 8.75 15.27 15.60
N ILE A 178 9.54 14.50 14.84
CA ILE A 178 10.08 13.23 15.31
C ILE A 178 11.48 13.50 15.86
N GLU A 179 11.67 13.19 17.14
CA GLU A 179 12.97 13.23 17.84
C GLU A 179 13.71 11.89 17.75
#